data_AF-A0AA90SVW2-F1
#
_entry.id   AF-A0AA90SVW2-F1
#
_cell.length_a   1.000
_cell.length_b   1.000
_cell.length_c   1.000
_cell.angle_alpha   90.00
_cell.angle_beta   90.00
_cell.angle_gamma   90.00
#
_symmetry.space_group_name_H-M   'P 1'
#
loop_
_entity.id
_entity.type
_entity.pdbx_description
1 polymer ?
#
loop_
_entity_poly.entity_id
_entity_poly.type
_entity_poly.pdbx_seq_one_letter_code
_entity_poly.pdbx_strand_id
1 'polypeptide(L)'
;MISLISEGFNNITDHRKNVDTRKISVHDALMSAFAMLHLKYPSLLSFDREKTEPTVRHNLKHLYHVKNRAPCDTRMRKILDPQDPADFKKPYIPKVFQVATR
;
A
#
# COMPACT_ATOMS: atom_id res chain seq x y z
N MET A 1 -2.97 -10.78 -9.46
CA MET A 1 -2.00 -10.72 -8.34
C MET A 1 -2.12 -9.42 -7.56
N ILE A 2 -1.99 -8.24 -8.19
CA ILE A 2 -2.10 -6.94 -7.49
C ILE A 2 -3.48 -6.75 -6.81
N SER A 3 -4.56 -7.18 -7.46
CA SER A 3 -5.92 -7.21 -6.87
C SER A 3 -6.00 -8.03 -5.58
N LEU A 4 -5.42 -9.22 -5.56
CA LEU A 4 -5.36 -10.10 -4.39
C LEU A 4 -4.64 -9.43 -3.21
N ILE A 5 -3.53 -8.73 -3.49
CA ILE A 5 -2.77 -7.99 -2.48
C ILE A 5 -3.60 -6.83 -1.93
N SER A 6 -4.27 -6.07 -2.80
CA SER A 6 -5.16 -4.98 -2.42
C SER A 6 -6.33 -5.46 -1.56
N GLU A 7 -6.96 -6.59 -1.92
CA GLU A 7 -7.98 -7.25 -1.09
C GLU A 7 -7.43 -7.67 0.27
N GLY A 8 -6.22 -8.22 0.30
CA GLY A 8 -5.54 -8.58 1.55
C GLY A 8 -5.33 -7.38 2.46
N PHE A 9 -4.86 -6.26 1.91
CA PHE A 9 -4.64 -5.02 2.65
C PHE A 9 -5.92 -4.33 3.12
N ASN A 10 -7.08 -4.56 2.49
CA ASN A 10 -8.35 -4.02 2.99
C ASN A 10 -8.75 -4.61 4.36
N ASN A 11 -8.21 -5.77 4.74
CA ASN A 11 -8.51 -6.43 6.01
C ASN A 11 -7.53 -6.06 7.14
N ILE A 12 -6.55 -5.19 6.87
CA ILE A 12 -5.59 -4.76 7.88
C ILE A 12 -6.24 -3.72 8.80
N THR A 13 -6.15 -3.97 10.10
CA THR A 13 -6.67 -3.08 11.13
C THR A 13 -5.80 -1.85 11.23
N ASP A 14 -6.40 -0.66 11.34
CA ASP A 14 -5.66 0.57 11.49
C ASP A 14 -5.27 0.80 12.96
N HIS A 15 -3.99 0.56 13.27
CA HIS A 15 -3.44 0.71 14.63
C HIS A 15 -3.15 2.16 15.06
N ARG A 16 -3.49 3.15 14.24
CA ARG A 16 -3.25 4.57 14.57
C ARG A 16 -4.26 5.05 15.63
N LYS A 17 -3.77 5.70 16.70
CA LYS A 17 -4.62 6.24 17.79
C LYS A 17 -5.64 7.30 17.36
N ASN A 18 -5.35 8.06 16.29
CA ASN A 18 -6.19 9.17 15.80
C ASN A 18 -6.54 8.95 14.32
N VAL A 19 -7.45 8.00 14.06
CA VAL A 19 -7.92 7.70 12.70
C VAL A 19 -8.82 8.85 12.22
N ASP A 20 -8.30 9.68 11.33
CA ASP A 20 -9.09 10.66 10.58
C ASP A 20 -9.39 10.07 9.21
N THR A 21 -10.66 9.75 8.96
CA THR A 21 -11.13 9.14 7.71
C THR A 21 -10.98 10.06 6.49
N ARG A 22 -10.77 11.36 6.71
CA ARG A 22 -10.42 12.32 5.64
C ARG A 22 -8.95 12.26 5.26
N LYS A 23 -8.11 11.57 6.05
CA LYS A 23 -6.69 11.36 5.78
C LYS A 23 -6.48 10.05 5.03
N ILE A 24 -5.25 9.87 4.54
CA ILE A 24 -4.84 8.70 3.76
C ILE A 24 -5.09 7.42 4.58
N SER A 25 -5.78 6.46 3.97
CA SER A 25 -6.10 5.17 4.57
C SER A 25 -4.86 4.29 4.68
N VAL A 26 -4.91 3.30 5.57
CA VAL A 26 -3.84 2.29 5.68
C VAL A 26 -3.71 1.50 4.37
N HIS A 27 -4.84 1.15 3.75
CA HIS A 27 -4.87 0.52 2.42
C HIS A 27 -4.09 1.33 1.37
N ASP A 28 -4.35 2.63 1.24
CA ASP A 28 -3.68 3.46 0.23
C ASP A 28 -2.19 3.61 0.53
N ALA A 29 -1.80 3.71 1.80
CA ALA A 29 -0.40 3.75 2.19
C ALA A 29 0.32 2.43 1.86
N LEU A 30 -0.32 1.29 2.12
CA LEU A 30 0.21 -0.03 1.84
C LEU A 30 0.32 -0.31 0.34
N MET A 31 -0.71 0.01 -0.44
CA MET A 31 -0.65 -0.13 -1.90
C MET A 31 0.40 0.80 -2.51
N SER A 32 0.60 2.00 -1.96
CA SER A 32 1.67 2.92 -2.39
C SER A 32 3.05 2.38 -2.07
N ALA A 33 3.24 1.82 -0.87
CA ALA A 33 4.50 1.17 -0.49
C ALA A 33 4.78 -0.08 -1.33
N PHE A 34 3.75 -0.88 -1.62
CA PHE A 34 3.86 -2.01 -2.53
C PHE A 34 4.23 -1.56 -3.95
N ALA A 35 3.59 -0.52 -4.48
CA ALA A 35 3.92 0.04 -5.78
C ALA A 35 5.38 0.50 -5.85
N MET A 36 5.87 1.18 -4.80
CA MET A 36 7.26 1.59 -4.69
C MET A 36 8.22 0.39 -4.78
N LEU A 37 7.96 -0.68 -4.03
CA LEU A 37 8.79 -1.88 -4.02
C LEU A 37 8.71 -2.65 -5.34
N HIS A 38 7.50 -2.79 -5.90
CA HIS A 38 7.25 -3.52 -7.14
C HIS A 38 7.88 -2.82 -8.35
N LEU A 39 7.84 -1.49 -8.39
CA LEU A 39 8.49 -0.66 -9.41
C LEU A 39 10.00 -0.44 -9.13
N LYS A 40 10.54 -1.05 -8.06
CA LYS A 40 11.96 -1.00 -7.69
C LYS A 40 12.50 0.42 -7.53
N TYR A 41 11.71 1.31 -6.93
CA TYR A 41 12.19 2.63 -6.60
C TYR A 41 13.37 2.54 -5.61
N PRO A 42 14.46 3.32 -5.84
CA PRO A 42 15.66 3.23 -5.01
C PRO A 42 15.46 3.84 -3.61
N SER A 43 14.43 4.66 -3.42
CA SER A 43 14.08 5.23 -2.12
C SER A 43 12.64 5.73 -2.07
N LEU A 44 12.14 5.93 -0.85
CA LEU A 44 10.87 6.59 -0.57
C LEU A 44 10.81 8.01 -1.12
N LEU A 45 11.95 8.73 -1.08
CA LEU A 45 12.07 10.09 -1.60
C LEU A 45 11.98 10.11 -3.13
N SER A 46 12.57 9.14 -3.83
CA SER A 46 12.47 9.02 -5.28
C SER A 46 11.02 8.80 -5.72
N PHE A 47 10.31 7.90 -5.03
CA PHE A 47 8.89 7.68 -5.27
C PHE A 47 8.05 8.94 -4.98
N ASP A 48 8.36 9.68 -3.91
CA ASP A 48 7.62 10.91 -3.54
C ASP A 48 7.74 12.01 -4.59
N ARG A 49 8.86 12.06 -5.33
CA ARG A 49 9.07 12.98 -6.46
C ARG A 49 8.29 12.56 -7.70
N GLU A 50 8.28 11.27 -8.02
CA GLU A 50 7.66 10.77 -9.25
C GLU A 50 6.16 10.51 -9.15
N LYS A 51 5.61 10.30 -7.95
CA LYS A 51 4.17 10.03 -7.78
C LYS A 51 3.26 11.14 -8.30
N THR A 52 3.78 12.36 -8.47
CA THR A 52 3.06 13.51 -9.03
C THR A 52 3.02 13.48 -10.56
N GLU A 53 3.90 12.71 -11.19
CA GLU A 53 3.91 12.53 -12.64
C GLU A 53 2.56 11.95 -13.09
N PRO A 54 1.94 12.50 -14.16
CA PRO A 54 0.60 12.09 -14.59
C PRO A 54 0.46 10.58 -14.80
N THR A 55 1.47 9.96 -15.44
CA THR A 55 1.49 8.53 -15.74
C THR A 55 1.59 7.68 -14.48
N VAL A 56 2.48 8.06 -13.55
CA VAL A 56 2.64 7.33 -12.28
C VAL A 56 1.38 7.45 -11.44
N ARG A 57 0.80 8.65 -11.36
CA ARG A 57 -0.46 8.89 -10.65
C ARG A 57 -1.62 8.08 -11.24
N HIS A 58 -1.70 7.99 -12.56
CA HIS A 58 -2.68 7.16 -13.24
C HIS A 58 -2.51 5.68 -12.87
N ASN A 59 -1.27 5.17 -12.94
CA ASN A 59 -0.96 3.78 -12.56
C ASN A 59 -1.27 3.50 -11.08
N LEU A 60 -0.94 4.42 -10.17
CA LEU A 60 -1.25 4.27 -8.74
C LEU A 60 -2.75 4.10 -8.52
N LYS A 61 -3.58 4.89 -9.21
CA LYS A 61 -5.03 4.82 -9.09
C LYS A 61 -5.62 3.55 -9.71
N HIS A 62 -5.22 3.23 -10.95
CA HIS A 62 -5.88 2.19 -11.74
C HIS A 62 -5.24 0.81 -11.60
N LEU A 63 -3.90 0.72 -11.56
CA LEU A 63 -3.18 -0.56 -11.44
C LEU A 63 -3.02 -0.99 -9.99
N TYR A 64 -2.67 -0.04 -9.12
CA TYR A 64 -2.38 -0.30 -7.69
C TYR A 64 -3.56 0.02 -6.77
N HIS A 65 -4.72 0.38 -7.31
CA HIS A 65 -5.95 0.61 -6.54
C HIS A 65 -5.82 1.63 -5.40
N VAL A 66 -4.90 2.61 -5.51
CA VAL A 66 -4.81 3.72 -4.55
C VAL A 66 -6.03 4.61 -4.73
N LYS A 67 -6.94 4.62 -3.75
CA LYS A 67 -8.27 5.22 -3.89
C LYS A 67 -8.24 6.74 -3.84
N ASN A 68 -7.53 7.29 -2.85
CA ASN A 68 -7.46 8.73 -2.62
C ASN A 68 -6.17 9.33 -3.17
N ARG A 69 -5.04 9.06 -2.51
CA ARG A 69 -3.73 9.58 -2.92
C ARG A 69 -2.59 8.83 -2.24
N ALA A 70 -1.45 8.77 -2.91
CA ALA A 70 -0.22 8.26 -2.33
C ALA A 70 0.32 9.24 -1.25
N PRO A 71 0.71 8.73 -0.05
CA PRO A 71 1.32 9.56 0.99
C PRO A 71 2.68 10.10 0.56
N CYS A 72 3.17 11.13 1.26
CA CYS A 72 4.60 11.49 1.21
C CYS A 72 5.41 10.57 2.10
N ASP A 73 6.74 10.54 1.94
CA ASP A 73 7.65 9.66 2.70
C ASP A 73 7.35 9.68 4.21
N THR A 74 7.38 10.85 4.83
CA THR A 74 7.12 11.03 6.27
C THR A 74 5.74 10.52 6.67
N ARG A 75 4.72 10.73 5.83
CA ARG A 75 3.36 10.28 6.12
C ARG A 75 3.22 8.78 5.93
N MET A 76 3.92 8.21 4.95
CA MET A 76 3.90 6.77 4.70
C MET A 76 4.48 6.04 5.90
N ARG A 77 5.66 6.43 6.39
CA ARG A 77 6.26 5.86 7.60
C ARG A 77 5.34 5.99 8.83
N LYS A 78 4.81 7.19 9.08
CA LYS A 78 3.84 7.40 10.20
C LYS A 78 2.59 6.52 10.13
N ILE A 79 2.19 6.07 8.94
CA ILE A 79 1.05 5.17 8.77
C ILE A 79 1.47 3.71 8.91
N LEU A 80 2.63 3.35 8.37
CA LEU A 80 3.09 1.96 8.29
C LEU A 80 3.81 1.48 9.56
N ASP A 81 4.63 2.31 10.19
CA ASP A 81 5.42 1.95 11.37
C ASP A 81 4.56 1.46 12.55
N PRO A 82 3.36 2.00 12.82
CA PRO A 82 2.51 1.53 13.91
C PRO A 82 1.73 0.23 13.62
N GLN A 83 1.76 -0.30 12.40
CA GLN A 83 0.96 -1.47 12.04
C GLN A 83 1.59 -2.76 12.59
N ASP A 84 0.76 -3.66 13.13
CA ASP A 84 1.24 -4.95 13.64
C ASP A 84 1.64 -5.90 12.50
N PRO A 85 2.90 -6.38 12.44
CA PRO A 85 3.34 -7.40 11.48
C PRO A 85 2.46 -8.67 11.44
N ALA A 86 1.79 -9.01 12.55
CA ALA A 86 0.90 -10.17 12.61
C ALA A 86 -0.32 -10.03 11.69
N ASP A 87 -0.79 -8.81 11.43
CA ASP A 87 -1.94 -8.57 10.54
C ASP A 87 -1.59 -8.78 9.06
N PHE A 88 -0.30 -8.82 8.72
CA PHE A 88 0.18 -9.19 7.39
C PHE A 88 0.28 -10.71 7.20
N LYS A 89 0.12 -11.52 8.24
CA LYS A 89 0.16 -12.99 8.11
C LYS A 89 -1.21 -13.58 7.76
N LYS A 90 -2.29 -12.99 8.28
CA LYS A 90 -3.67 -13.46 8.10
C LYS A 90 -4.15 -13.43 6.63
N PRO A 91 -3.83 -12.43 5.79
CA PRO A 91 -4.37 -12.34 4.43
C PRO A 91 -3.61 -13.19 3.38
N TYR A 92 -2.34 -13.57 3.63
CA TYR A 92 -1.42 -14.00 2.55
C TYR A 92 -1.15 -15.51 2.51
N ILE A 93 -1.19 -16.21 3.65
CA ILE A 93 -0.69 -17.59 3.74
C ILE A 93 -1.57 -18.61 2.99
N PRO A 94 -2.92 -18.51 2.91
CA PRO A 94 -3.70 -19.50 2.17
C PRO A 94 -3.76 -19.22 0.66
N LYS A 95 -3.92 -17.95 0.25
CA LYS A 95 -4.32 -17.60 -1.13
C LYS A 95 -3.16 -17.46 -2.11
N VAL A 96 -1.97 -17.01 -1.68
CA VAL A 96 -0.82 -16.85 -2.59
C VAL A 96 -0.26 -18.21 -3.01
N PHE A 97 -0.23 -19.18 -2.10
CA PHE A 97 0.27 -20.53 -2.38
C PHE A 97 -0.68 -21.38 -3.24
N GLN A 98 -1.99 -21.12 -3.21
CA GLN A 98 -2.96 -21.79 -4.09
C GLN A 98 -2.87 -21.34 -5.56
N VAL A 99 -2.44 -20.10 -5.82
CA VAL A 99 -2.29 -19.59 -7.20
C VAL A 99 -0.98 -20.05 -7.83
N ALA A 100 0.05 -20.36 -7.02
CA ALA A 100 1.35 -20.82 -7.49
C ALA A 100 1.43 -22.35 -7.73
N THR A 101 0.36 -23.10 -7.48
CA THR A 101 0.29 -24.57 -7.66
C THR A 101 -0.58 -25.01 -8.84
N ARG A 102 -0.73 -24.17 -9.87
CA ARG A 102 -1.38 -24.56 -11.14
C ARG A 102 -0.45 -24.40 -12.32
#